data_AF-A0A5C6HNF1-F1
#
_entry.id   AF-A0A5C6HNF1-F1
#
_cell.length_a   1.000
_cell.length_b   1.000
_cell.length_c   1.000
_cell.angle_alpha   90.00
_cell.angle_beta   90.00
_cell.angle_gamma   90.00
#
_symmetry.space_group_name_H-M   'P 1'
#
loop_
_entity.id
_entity.type
_entity.pdbx_description
1 polymer ?
#
loop_
_entity_poly.entity_id
_entity_poly.type
_entity_poly.pdbx_seq_one_letter_code
_entity_poly.pdbx_strand_id
1 'polypeptide(L)'
;MKIKHLFIIWCIVLFSNNIIAQSGRTIERTISGETYLIDTISLFVKNKNYKLPEGKQCDSFTIEDSSPLEKIFYNFLSKEKMNELVKSKAMVVLRIVCLPSGKIEAVSFLFRKKIFLSLAEIQSLEKKLINTQLKISTYCSGNHYVSMVAPIRFEKYTHVPL
;
A
#
# COMPACT_ATOMS: atom_id res chain seq x y z
N MET A 1 31.15 -10.91 -49.32
CA MET A 1 30.22 -9.81 -49.00
C MET A 1 28.91 -10.44 -48.50
N LYS A 2 28.24 -9.85 -47.48
CA LYS A 2 26.95 -10.26 -46.87
C LYS A 2 26.96 -11.09 -45.57
N ILE A 3 27.68 -10.68 -44.52
CA ILE A 3 27.40 -11.09 -43.12
C ILE A 3 27.53 -9.88 -42.18
N LYS A 4 26.95 -8.73 -42.54
CA LYS A 4 26.97 -7.53 -41.67
C LYS A 4 25.59 -7.07 -41.19
N HIS A 5 24.51 -7.68 -41.69
CA HIS A 5 23.14 -7.23 -41.37
C HIS A 5 22.40 -8.10 -40.35
N LEU A 6 22.91 -9.30 -40.00
CA LEU A 6 22.22 -10.18 -39.05
C LEU A 6 22.40 -9.76 -37.58
N PHE A 7 23.48 -9.07 -37.25
CA PHE A 7 23.78 -8.68 -35.85
C PHE A 7 23.00 -7.44 -35.39
N ILE A 8 22.66 -6.55 -36.31
CA ILE A 8 21.95 -5.29 -36.01
C ILE A 8 20.47 -5.55 -35.66
N ILE A 9 19.88 -6.60 -36.25
CA ILE A 9 18.48 -6.96 -35.98
C ILE A 9 18.31 -7.55 -34.58
N TRP A 10 19.33 -8.23 -34.04
CA TRP A 10 19.22 -8.84 -32.70
C TRP A 10 19.31 -7.80 -31.57
N CYS A 11 20.05 -6.71 -31.76
CA CYS A 11 20.09 -5.62 -30.78
C CYS A 11 18.78 -4.82 -30.70
N ILE A 12 18.01 -4.72 -31.79
CA ILE A 12 16.74 -3.96 -31.79
C ILE A 12 15.63 -4.71 -31.02
N VAL A 13 15.71 -6.05 -30.95
CA VAL A 13 14.73 -6.89 -30.24
C VAL A 13 14.98 -6.93 -28.71
N LEU A 14 16.16 -6.52 -28.23
CA LEU A 14 16.46 -6.44 -26.79
C LEU A 14 16.01 -5.12 -26.14
N PHE A 15 15.62 -4.11 -26.93
CA PHE A 15 15.10 -2.83 -26.41
C PHE A 15 13.58 -2.67 -26.54
N SER A 16 12.86 -3.71 -26.99
CA SER A 16 11.41 -3.62 -27.25
C SER A 16 10.51 -4.02 -26.07
N ASN A 17 11.07 -4.41 -24.92
CA ASN A 17 10.25 -4.71 -23.74
C ASN A 17 10.50 -3.67 -22.65
N ASN A 18 9.46 -2.85 -22.41
CA ASN A 18 9.27 -1.89 -21.30
C ASN A 18 9.57 -0.41 -21.57
N ILE A 19 9.33 0.10 -22.77
CA ILE A 19 8.83 1.48 -22.87
C ILE A 19 7.30 1.41 -22.88
N ILE A 20 6.74 1.01 -21.74
CA ILE A 20 5.35 1.33 -21.43
C ILE A 20 5.36 2.85 -21.24
N ALA A 21 4.65 3.54 -22.12
CA ALA A 21 4.45 4.98 -22.11
C ALA A 21 4.26 5.50 -20.69
N GLN A 22 5.33 6.06 -20.13
CA GLN A 22 5.32 6.66 -18.81
C GLN A 22 4.68 8.03 -18.96
N SER A 23 3.35 8.07 -18.89
CA SER A 23 2.72 9.28 -18.36
C SER A 23 3.35 9.46 -16.97
N GLY A 24 4.15 10.53 -16.79
CA GLY A 24 5.18 10.65 -15.76
C GLY A 24 4.71 10.74 -14.31
N ARG A 25 3.69 9.98 -13.89
CA ARG A 25 3.03 10.09 -12.59
C ARG A 25 3.04 8.80 -11.78
N THR A 26 3.00 7.64 -12.43
CA THR A 26 3.00 6.34 -11.74
C THR A 26 4.18 5.50 -12.21
N ILE A 27 4.98 5.02 -11.26
CA ILE A 27 6.07 4.08 -11.51
C ILE A 27 5.70 2.68 -11.05
N GLU A 28 6.09 1.67 -11.82
CA GLU A 28 6.01 0.28 -11.38
C GLU A 28 7.36 -0.15 -10.79
N ARG A 29 7.30 -0.86 -9.67
CA ARG A 29 8.47 -1.46 -9.02
C ARG A 29 8.13 -2.86 -8.53
N THR A 30 9.00 -3.81 -8.81
CA THR A 30 8.82 -5.21 -8.38
C THR A 30 9.80 -5.54 -7.26
N ILE A 31 9.31 -6.16 -6.20
CA ILE A 31 10.12 -6.67 -5.09
C ILE A 31 9.57 -8.02 -4.65
N SER A 32 10.46 -9.01 -4.49
CA SER A 32 10.09 -10.36 -4.03
C SER A 32 8.91 -10.99 -4.79
N GLY A 33 8.84 -10.76 -6.11
CA GLY A 33 7.78 -11.30 -6.97
C GLY A 33 6.47 -10.50 -6.98
N GLU A 34 6.33 -9.44 -6.20
CA GLU A 34 5.14 -8.58 -6.17
C GLU A 34 5.44 -7.23 -6.81
N THR A 35 4.52 -6.74 -7.65
CA THR A 35 4.66 -5.46 -8.34
C THR A 35 3.81 -4.42 -7.65
N TYR A 36 4.38 -3.25 -7.39
CA TYR A 36 3.72 -2.10 -6.77
C TYR A 36 3.65 -0.94 -7.75
N LEU A 37 2.52 -0.23 -7.70
CA LEU A 37 2.29 1.02 -8.38
C LEU A 37 2.51 2.15 -7.39
N ILE A 38 3.42 3.07 -7.71
CA ILE A 38 3.79 4.22 -6.88
C ILE A 38 3.46 5.48 -7.67
N ASP A 39 2.46 6.23 -7.22
CA ASP A 39 2.19 7.58 -7.71
C ASP A 39 3.10 8.57 -6.97
N THR A 40 4.02 9.19 -7.71
CA THR A 40 5.03 10.08 -7.13
C THR A 40 4.49 11.48 -6.82
N ILE A 41 3.31 11.84 -7.36
CA ILE A 41 2.66 13.13 -7.11
C ILE A 41 1.71 13.03 -5.93
N SER A 42 0.82 12.04 -5.96
CA SER A 42 -0.14 11.82 -4.86
C SER A 42 0.47 11.06 -3.70
N LEU A 43 1.71 10.56 -3.84
CA LEU A 43 2.42 9.73 -2.85
C LEU A 43 1.59 8.51 -2.44
N PHE A 44 0.94 7.89 -3.43
CA PHE A 44 0.08 6.73 -3.23
C PHE A 44 0.81 5.46 -3.67
N VAL A 45 0.77 4.42 -2.85
CA VAL A 45 1.41 3.13 -3.12
C VAL A 45 0.39 2.01 -2.95
N LYS A 46 0.26 1.16 -3.96
CA LYS A 46 -0.58 -0.04 -3.92
C LYS A 46 0.08 -1.22 -4.62
N ASN A 47 -0.20 -2.42 -4.17
CA ASN A 47 0.14 -3.63 -4.89
C ASN A 47 -0.67 -3.68 -6.21
N LYS A 48 -0.03 -3.99 -7.34
CA LYS A 48 -0.66 -4.05 -8.66
C LYS A 48 -1.64 -5.20 -8.77
N ASN A 49 -1.40 -6.28 -8.03
CA ASN A 49 -2.27 -7.46 -8.00
C ASN A 49 -3.49 -7.26 -7.11
N TYR A 50 -3.62 -6.09 -6.45
CA TYR A 50 -4.84 -5.70 -5.79
C TYR A 50 -6.02 -5.74 -6.77
N LYS A 51 -6.99 -6.58 -6.46
CA LYS A 51 -8.31 -6.56 -7.07
C LYS A 51 -9.32 -6.24 -5.98
N LEU A 52 -10.28 -5.37 -6.29
CA LEU A 52 -11.45 -5.22 -5.44
C LEU A 52 -12.14 -6.60 -5.32
N PRO A 53 -12.59 -6.99 -4.13
CA PRO A 53 -13.43 -8.17 -3.98
C PRO A 53 -14.65 -8.07 -4.90
N GLU A 54 -15.09 -9.20 -5.43
CA GLU A 54 -16.36 -9.27 -6.15
C GLU A 54 -17.51 -8.93 -5.20
N GLY A 55 -18.42 -8.07 -5.64
CA GLY A 55 -19.53 -7.64 -4.80
C GLY A 55 -19.78 -6.13 -4.83
N LYS A 56 -20.69 -5.70 -3.96
CA LYS A 56 -21.01 -4.27 -3.78
C LYS A 56 -20.32 -3.72 -2.55
N GLN A 57 -19.91 -2.46 -2.61
CA GLN A 57 -19.45 -1.78 -1.40
C GLN A 57 -20.60 -1.65 -0.40
N CYS A 58 -20.35 -1.99 0.86
CA CYS A 58 -21.21 -1.67 1.97
C CYS A 58 -20.78 -0.33 2.58
N ASP A 59 -21.68 0.65 2.53
CA ASP A 59 -21.44 1.96 3.15
C ASP A 59 -22.04 2.06 4.56
N SER A 60 -22.88 1.10 4.96
CA SER A 60 -23.49 1.02 6.30
C SER A 60 -22.72 0.07 7.20
N PHE A 61 -21.58 0.54 7.72
CA PHE A 61 -20.72 -0.21 8.62
C PHE A 61 -20.15 0.66 9.74
N THR A 62 -19.66 0.02 10.79
CA THR A 62 -18.95 0.64 11.91
C THR A 62 -17.74 -0.21 12.28
N ILE A 63 -16.60 0.44 12.50
CA ILE A 63 -15.39 -0.22 12.99
C ILE A 63 -15.42 -0.11 14.52
N GLU A 64 -15.47 -1.24 15.21
CA GLU A 64 -15.54 -1.26 16.68
C GLU A 64 -14.19 -0.97 17.32
N ASP A 65 -13.10 -1.47 16.71
CA ASP A 65 -11.74 -1.25 17.17
C ASP A 65 -10.76 -1.23 15.98
N SER A 66 -10.11 -0.08 15.77
CA SER A 66 -9.07 0.11 14.76
C SER A 66 -7.65 0.14 15.35
N SER A 67 -7.51 -0.02 16.67
CA SER A 67 -6.21 -0.04 17.36
C SER A 67 -5.24 -1.12 16.84
N PRO A 68 -5.67 -2.29 16.34
CA PRO A 68 -4.73 -3.26 15.76
C PRO A 68 -3.91 -2.70 14.59
N LEU A 69 -4.50 -1.83 13.77
CA LEU A 69 -3.81 -1.21 12.63
C LEU A 69 -2.66 -0.32 13.10
N GLU A 70 -2.91 0.52 14.09
CA GLU A 70 -1.89 1.42 14.65
C GLU A 70 -0.79 0.63 15.39
N LYS A 71 -1.16 -0.43 16.14
CA LYS A 71 -0.21 -1.31 16.85
C LYS A 71 0.78 -2.01 15.91
N ILE A 72 0.35 -2.37 14.69
CA ILE A 72 1.24 -2.99 13.70
C ILE A 72 2.36 -2.03 13.30
N PHE A 73 2.04 -0.76 13.05
CA PHE A 73 3.05 0.25 12.74
C PHE A 73 3.98 0.49 13.93
N TYR A 74 3.43 0.56 15.14
CA TYR A 74 4.21 0.73 16.35
C TYR A 74 5.23 -0.40 16.57
N ASN A 75 4.80 -1.65 16.41
CA ASN A 75 5.68 -2.82 16.57
C ASN A 75 6.67 -3.00 15.41
N PHE A 76 6.37 -2.42 14.25
CA PHE A 76 7.20 -2.53 13.06
C PHE A 76 8.33 -1.51 13.02
N LEU A 77 8.04 -0.26 13.42
CA LEU A 77 8.99 0.84 13.33
C LEU A 77 9.92 0.88 14.55
N SER A 78 11.21 1.16 14.32
CA SER A 78 12.13 1.40 15.43
C SER A 78 11.75 2.67 16.20
N LYS A 79 12.19 2.76 17.45
CA LYS A 79 11.96 3.94 18.30
C LYS A 79 12.56 5.21 17.68
N GLU A 80 13.74 5.10 17.08
CA GLU A 80 14.43 6.20 16.39
C GLU A 80 13.61 6.68 15.20
N LYS A 81 13.09 5.73 14.39
CA LYS A 81 12.26 6.05 13.23
C LYS A 81 10.95 6.70 13.66
N MET A 82 10.31 6.19 14.71
CA MET A 82 9.08 6.77 15.27
C MET A 82 9.29 8.22 15.69
N ASN A 83 10.39 8.51 16.39
CA ASN A 83 10.74 9.86 16.80
C ASN A 83 10.99 10.81 15.61
N GLU A 84 11.64 10.34 14.54
CA GLU A 84 11.81 11.11 13.28
C GLU A 84 10.44 11.46 12.66
N LEU A 85 9.54 10.47 12.60
CA LEU A 85 8.22 10.63 12.00
C LEU A 85 7.33 11.60 12.80
N VAL A 86 7.39 11.55 14.14
CA VAL A 86 6.69 12.52 15.00
C VAL A 86 7.24 13.92 14.82
N LYS A 87 8.57 14.11 14.88
CA LYS A 87 9.21 15.42 14.66
C LYS A 87 8.85 16.02 13.31
N SER A 88 8.80 15.20 12.26
CA SER A 88 8.44 15.64 10.90
C SER A 88 6.93 15.77 10.66
N LYS A 89 6.08 15.43 11.64
CA LYS A 89 4.61 15.35 11.51
C LYS A 89 4.21 14.50 10.29
N ALA A 90 4.90 13.36 10.14
CA ALA A 90 4.61 12.40 9.09
C ALA A 90 3.30 11.67 9.39
N MET A 91 2.60 11.25 8.35
CA MET A 91 1.35 10.51 8.45
C MET A 91 1.21 9.63 7.22
N VAL A 92 0.65 8.44 7.42
CA VAL A 92 0.19 7.56 6.35
C VAL A 92 -1.28 7.28 6.55
N VAL A 93 -2.07 7.37 5.49
CA VAL A 93 -3.47 6.94 5.47
C VAL A 93 -3.53 5.60 4.77
N LEU A 94 -4.06 4.60 5.46
CA LEU A 94 -4.37 3.32 4.86
C LEU A 94 -5.71 3.42 4.15
N ARG A 95 -5.78 2.93 2.91
CA ARG A 95 -7.04 2.54 2.28
C ARG A 95 -7.15 1.04 2.42
N ILE A 96 -8.18 0.58 3.11
CA ILE A 96 -8.36 -0.83 3.45
C ILE A 96 -9.65 -1.30 2.81
N VAL A 97 -9.57 -2.47 2.17
CA VAL A 97 -10.73 -3.21 1.70
C VAL A 97 -10.78 -4.52 2.46
N CYS A 98 -11.95 -4.83 3.02
CA CYS A 98 -12.15 -6.00 3.85
C CYS A 98 -13.53 -6.62 3.62
N LEU A 99 -13.66 -7.90 3.95
CA LEU A 99 -14.96 -8.58 3.97
C LEU A 99 -15.79 -8.09 5.18
N PRO A 100 -17.13 -8.27 5.16
CA PRO A 100 -18.02 -7.99 6.29
C PRO A 100 -17.60 -8.67 7.59
N SER A 101 -16.90 -9.82 7.50
CA SER A 101 -16.32 -10.49 8.66
C SER A 101 -15.22 -9.68 9.36
N GLY A 102 -14.63 -8.70 8.67
CA GLY A 102 -13.47 -7.93 9.11
C GLY A 102 -12.12 -8.44 8.59
N LYS A 103 -12.11 -9.49 7.76
CA LYS A 103 -10.88 -9.98 7.11
C LYS A 103 -10.42 -8.98 6.06
N ILE A 104 -9.18 -8.49 6.17
CA ILE A 104 -8.60 -7.57 5.21
C ILE A 104 -8.21 -8.32 3.93
N GLU A 105 -8.67 -7.84 2.79
CA GLU A 105 -8.35 -8.39 1.46
C GLU A 105 -7.29 -7.53 0.75
N ALA A 106 -7.25 -6.23 1.05
CA ALA A 106 -6.28 -5.33 0.44
C ALA A 106 -5.98 -4.10 1.29
N VAL A 107 -4.75 -3.60 1.12
CA VAL A 107 -4.29 -2.36 1.73
C VAL A 107 -3.54 -1.53 0.69
N SER A 108 -3.75 -0.21 0.73
CA SER A 108 -2.93 0.75 0.00
C SER A 108 -2.53 1.89 0.91
N PHE A 109 -1.41 2.54 0.61
CA PHE A 109 -0.77 3.53 1.46
C PHE A 109 -0.77 4.87 0.78
N LEU A 110 -1.29 5.89 1.47
CA LEU A 110 -1.22 7.28 1.03
C LEU A 110 -0.37 8.07 2.03
N PHE A 111 0.79 8.55 1.57
CA PHE A 111 1.72 9.31 2.41
C PHE A 111 1.45 10.81 2.29
N ARG A 112 1.42 11.54 3.42
CA ARG A 112 1.02 12.97 3.39
C ARG A 112 2.08 13.92 2.82
N LYS A 113 3.37 13.69 3.13
CA LYS A 113 4.45 14.65 2.81
C LYS A 113 5.53 14.05 1.93
N LYS A 114 5.97 12.85 2.27
CA LYS A 114 6.96 12.04 1.55
C LYS A 114 6.70 10.58 1.84
N ILE A 115 7.07 9.70 0.92
CA ILE A 115 7.17 8.27 1.19
C ILE A 115 8.36 8.08 2.14
N PHE A 116 8.09 7.63 3.36
CA PHE A 116 9.11 7.45 4.41
C PHE A 116 9.44 5.99 4.74
N LEU A 117 8.81 5.07 4.01
CA LEU A 117 9.03 3.63 4.06
C LEU A 117 9.61 3.17 2.73
N SER A 118 10.61 2.30 2.78
CA SER A 118 11.09 1.57 1.61
C SER A 118 10.02 0.62 1.07
N LEU A 119 10.17 0.18 -0.18
CA LEU A 119 9.22 -0.76 -0.77
C LEU A 119 9.19 -2.11 -0.03
N ALA A 120 10.33 -2.55 0.51
CA ALA A 120 10.42 -3.75 1.35
C ALA A 120 9.61 -3.60 2.65
N GLU A 121 9.69 -2.44 3.30
CA GLU A 121 8.90 -2.14 4.49
C GLU A 121 7.40 -2.08 4.16
N ILE A 122 7.03 -1.47 3.04
CA ILE A 122 5.64 -1.42 2.56
C ILE A 122 5.11 -2.84 2.32
N GLN A 123 5.86 -3.70 1.62
CA GLN A 123 5.48 -5.10 1.38
C GLN A 123 5.32 -5.87 2.71
N SER A 124 6.26 -5.70 3.64
CA SER A 124 6.17 -6.37 4.94
C SER A 124 4.98 -5.88 5.77
N LEU A 125 4.67 -4.58 5.74
CA LEU A 125 3.52 -4.00 6.43
C LEU A 125 2.22 -4.45 5.80
N GLU A 126 2.11 -4.45 4.47
CA GLU A 126 0.95 -4.97 3.74
C GLU A 126 0.63 -6.40 4.18
N LYS A 127 1.64 -7.29 4.20
CA LYS A 127 1.46 -8.69 4.65
C LYS A 127 0.98 -8.81 6.09
N LYS A 128 1.51 -7.98 7.01
CA LYS A 128 1.05 -7.96 8.40
C LYS A 128 -0.39 -7.46 8.51
N LEU A 129 -0.73 -6.42 7.76
CA LEU A 129 -2.07 -5.83 7.77
C LEU A 129 -3.11 -6.79 7.17
N ILE A 130 -2.85 -7.41 6.02
CA ILE A 130 -3.76 -8.39 5.40
C ILE A 130 -4.04 -9.57 6.33
N ASN A 131 -3.07 -9.98 7.15
CA ASN A 131 -3.23 -11.03 8.16
C ASN A 131 -3.92 -10.57 9.45
N THR A 132 -4.43 -9.34 9.50
CA THR A 132 -5.14 -8.78 10.66
C THR A 132 -6.65 -8.94 10.50
N GLN A 133 -7.31 -9.34 11.58
CA GLN A 133 -8.77 -9.37 11.67
C GLN A 133 -9.28 -8.09 12.34
N LEU A 134 -10.16 -7.36 11.65
CA LEU A 134 -10.83 -6.19 12.21
C LEU A 134 -12.18 -6.58 12.81
N LYS A 135 -12.62 -5.82 13.81
CA LYS A 135 -13.98 -5.94 14.36
C LYS A 135 -14.86 -4.91 13.66
N ILE A 136 -15.76 -5.40 12.81
CA ILE A 136 -16.65 -4.59 12.00
C ILE A 136 -18.08 -5.04 12.26
N SER A 137 -18.94 -4.09 12.56
CA SER A 137 -20.38 -4.27 12.55
C SER A 137 -20.95 -3.69 11.26
N THR A 138 -21.84 -4.41 10.59
CA THR A 138 -22.37 -4.04 9.29
C THR A 138 -23.83 -4.44 9.17
N TYR A 139 -24.61 -3.59 8.50
CA TYR A 139 -26.01 -3.84 8.19
C TYR A 139 -26.19 -4.42 6.78
N CYS A 140 -25.10 -4.67 6.06
CA CYS A 140 -25.12 -5.21 4.71
C CYS A 140 -25.02 -6.74 4.74
N SER A 141 -25.87 -7.42 3.97
CA SER A 141 -25.90 -8.88 3.86
C SER A 141 -25.35 -9.37 2.52
N GLY A 142 -24.88 -10.63 2.46
CA GLY A 142 -24.42 -11.26 1.21
C GLY A 142 -23.03 -10.83 0.73
N ASN A 143 -22.82 -10.78 -0.59
CA ASN A 143 -21.54 -10.48 -1.25
C ASN A 143 -21.22 -8.98 -1.25
N HIS A 144 -21.09 -8.38 -0.08
CA HIS A 144 -20.59 -7.01 0.06
C HIS A 144 -19.14 -6.99 0.53
N TYR A 145 -18.43 -5.90 0.25
CA TYR A 145 -17.14 -5.59 0.87
C TYR A 145 -17.22 -4.24 1.58
N VAL A 146 -16.38 -4.02 2.58
CA VAL A 146 -16.24 -2.75 3.29
C VAL A 146 -14.96 -2.07 2.81
N SER A 147 -15.06 -0.79 2.45
CA SER A 147 -13.93 0.06 2.09
C SER A 147 -13.80 1.19 3.11
N MET A 148 -12.62 1.37 3.67
CA MET A 148 -12.40 2.37 4.72
C MET A 148 -11.03 3.03 4.61
N VAL A 149 -10.94 4.18 5.27
CA VAL A 149 -9.68 4.93 5.43
C VAL A 149 -9.28 4.96 6.90
N ALA A 150 -8.04 4.59 7.19
CA ALA A 150 -7.48 4.59 8.53
C ALA A 150 -6.22 5.47 8.58
N PRO A 151 -6.28 6.68 9.17
CA PRO A 151 -5.10 7.52 9.33
C PRO A 151 -4.22 6.99 10.47
N ILE A 152 -2.96 6.70 10.17
CA ILE A 152 -1.95 6.32 11.15
C ILE A 152 -1.15 7.56 11.53
N ARG A 153 -1.37 8.00 12.78
CA ARG A 153 -0.70 9.15 13.39
C ARG A 153 0.31 8.65 14.43
N PHE A 154 1.57 9.04 14.25
CA PHE A 154 2.67 8.54 15.07
C PHE A 154 2.76 9.25 16.43
N GLU A 155 2.16 10.44 16.54
CA GLU A 155 2.18 11.27 17.75
C GLU A 155 1.48 10.63 18.95
N LYS A 156 0.55 9.70 18.71
CA LYS A 156 -0.18 8.97 19.76
C LYS A 156 0.69 8.00 20.57
N TYR A 157 1.90 7.68 20.08
CA TYR A 157 2.72 6.56 20.59
C TYR A 157 4.07 6.99 21.14
N THR A 158 4.35 8.28 21.17
CA THR A 158 5.54 8.82 21.84
C THR A 158 5.20 9.15 23.29
N HIS A 159 5.90 8.50 24.24
CA HIS A 159 5.96 8.92 25.65
C HIS A 159 6.73 10.24 25.86
N VAL A 160 6.85 11.07 24.82
CA VAL A 160 7.57 12.34 24.91
C VAL A 160 6.54 13.39 25.33
N PRO A 161 6.68 14.02 26.51
CA PRO A 161 5.86 15.18 26.85
C PRO A 161 6.11 16.26 25.79
N LEU A 162 5.03 16.83 25.27
CA LEU A 162 5.10 18.06 24.47
C LEU A 162 5.65 19.21 25.30
#